data_AF-A0A352M6F0-F1
#
_entry.id   AF-A0A352M6F0-F1
#
_cell.length_a   1.000
_cell.length_b   1.000
_cell.length_c   1.000
_cell.angle_alpha   90.00
_cell.angle_beta   90.00
_cell.angle_gamma   90.00
#
_symmetry.space_group_name_H-M   'P 1'
#
loop_
_entity.id
_entity.type
_entity.pdbx_description
1 polymer ?
#
loop_
_entity_poly.entity_id
_entity_poly.type
_entity_poly.pdbx_seq_one_letter_code
_entity_poly.pdbx_strand_id
1 'polypeptide(L)' 'LKPKKTYFTHIDHEILHERESEMLEKLGLNISIAYDGLTIGR' A
#
# COMPACT_ATOMS: atom_id res chain seq x y z
N LEU A 1 -9.79 13.83 0.69
CA LEU A 1 -8.39 14.03 1.14
C LEU A 1 -7.41 14.19 -0.04
N LYS A 2 -7.50 13.38 -1.11
CA LYS A 2 -6.67 13.51 -2.34
C LYS A 2 -5.16 13.72 -2.08
N PRO A 3 -4.53 12.89 -1.22
CA PRO A 3 -3.10 12.98 -0.98
C PRO A 3 -2.30 12.62 -2.24
N LYS A 4 -1.04 13.06 -2.32
CA LYS A 4 -0.14 12.70 -3.42
C LYS A 4 0.15 11.19 -3.45
N LYS A 5 0.35 10.57 -2.28
CA LYS A 5 0.53 9.14 -2.12
C LYS A 5 -0.12 8.67 -0.82
N THR A 6 -0.72 7.48 -0.83
CA THR A 6 -1.36 6.87 0.33
C THR A 6 -0.73 5.52 0.61
N TYR A 7 -0.59 5.19 1.89
CA TYR A 7 -0.15 3.88 2.33
C TYR A 7 -1.17 3.31 3.32
N PHE A 8 -1.75 2.16 2.99
CA PHE A 8 -2.59 1.43 3.95
C PHE A 8 -1.70 0.62 4.88
N THR A 9 -2.00 0.66 6.17
CA THR A 9 -1.31 -0.09 7.23
C THR A 9 -2.36 -0.72 8.14
N HIS A 10 -1.93 -1.48 9.15
CA HIS A 10 -2.81 -2.29 10.00
C HIS A 10 -3.62 -3.29 9.17
N ILE A 11 -2.87 -4.13 8.46
CA ILE A 11 -3.41 -5.07 7.47
C ILE A 11 -3.80 -6.37 8.19
N ASP A 12 -5.03 -6.84 7.93
CA ASP A 12 -5.51 -8.11 8.47
C ASP A 12 -4.75 -9.30 7.86
N HIS A 13 -4.68 -10.42 8.58
CA HIS A 13 -3.98 -11.62 8.12
C HIS A 13 -4.63 -12.27 6.89
N GLU A 14 -5.92 -12.01 6.63
CA GLU A 14 -6.60 -12.48 5.42
C GLU A 14 -6.17 -11.72 4.15
N ILE A 15 -5.54 -10.55 4.32
CA ILE A 15 -5.07 -9.72 3.21
C ILE A 15 -3.66 -10.16 2.81
N LEU A 16 -3.59 -10.87 1.69
CA LEU A 16 -2.33 -11.27 1.07
C LEU A 16 -1.61 -10.05 0.48
N HIS A 17 -0.57 -9.58 1.16
CA HIS A 17 0.17 -8.36 0.81
C HIS A 17 0.61 -8.32 -0.66
N GLU A 18 1.23 -9.39 -1.16
CA GLU A 18 1.74 -9.45 -2.54
C GLU A 18 0.60 -9.34 -3.57
N ARG A 19 -0.47 -10.12 -3.38
CA ARG A 19 -1.63 -10.16 -4.29
C ARG A 19 -2.30 -8.80 -4.41
N GLU A 20 -2.53 -8.17 -3.26
CA GLU A 20 -3.25 -6.89 -3.21
C GLU A 20 -2.35 -5.73 -3.66
N SER A 21 -1.05 -5.79 -3.36
CA SER A 21 -0.08 -4.82 -3.88
C SER A 21 0.00 -4.87 -5.40
N GLU A 22 0.08 -6.07 -5.99
CA GLU A 22 0.10 -6.25 -7.44
C GLU A 22 -1.20 -5.70 -8.10
N MET A 23 -2.35 -5.94 -7.47
CA MET A 23 -3.62 -5.40 -7.94
C MET A 23 -3.65 -3.86 -7.90
N LEU A 24 -3.19 -3.24 -6.81
CA LEU A 24 -3.15 -1.79 -6.66
C LEU A 24 -2.21 -1.14 -7.69
N GLU A 25 -1.07 -1.77 -7.97
CA GLU A 25 -0.15 -1.34 -9.03
C GLU A 25 -0.79 -1.44 -10.42
N LYS A 26 -1.48 -2.54 -10.72
CA LYS A 26 -2.21 -2.73 -11.99
C LYS A 26 -3.31 -1.69 -12.21
N LEU A 27 -3.96 -1.25 -11.13
CA LEU A 27 -4.98 -0.20 -11.17
C LEU A 27 -4.38 1.21 -11.33
N GLY A 28 -3.05 1.35 -11.28
CA GLY A 28 -2.35 2.63 -11.45
C GLY A 28 -2.69 3.66 -10.37
N LEU A 29 -3.08 3.19 -9.18
CA LEU A 29 -3.49 4.06 -8.08
C LEU A 29 -2.27 4.62 -7.36
N ASN A 30 -2.41 5.82 -6.79
CA ASN A 30 -1.41 6.41 -5.91
C ASN A 30 -1.48 5.86 -4.47
N ILE A 31 -1.80 4.57 -4.36
CA ILE A 31 -2.09 3.85 -3.13
C ILE A 31 -1.20 2.59 -3.11
N SER A 32 -0.60 2.29 -1.96
CA SER A 32 0.20 1.09 -1.76
C SER A 32 -0.06 0.50 -0.38
N ILE A 33 0.24 -0.78 -0.18
CA ILE A 33 0.19 -1.40 1.15
C ILE A 33 1.56 -1.23 1.82
N ALA A 34 1.56 -0.71 3.05
CA ALA A 34 2.77 -0.58 3.85
C ALA A 34 3.32 -1.94 4.26
N TYR A 35 4.62 -2.00 4.55
CA TYR A 35 5.28 -3.19 5.06
C TYR A 35 6.22 -2.80 6.22
N ASP A 36 6.57 -3.77 7.04
CA ASP A 36 7.44 -3.54 8.19
C ASP A 36 8.83 -3.07 7.71
N GLY A 37 9.31 -1.96 8.29
CA GLY A 37 10.54 -1.31 7.85
C GLY A 37 10.37 -0.35 6.66
N LEU A 38 9.14 -0.11 6.18
CA LEU A 38 8.89 0.93 5.19
C LEU A 38 9.33 2.29 5.73
N THR A 39 10.34 2.87 5.08
CA THR A 39 10.77 4.25 5.30
C THR A 39 10.23 5.14 4.20
N ILE A 40 9.46 6.16 4.57
CA ILE A 40 9.09 7.25 3.67
C ILE A 40 10.12 8.36 3.90
N GLY A 41 10.78 8.81 2.82
CA GLY A 41 11.83 9.81 2.90
C GLY A 41 11.40 11.12 3.58
N ARG A 42 12.40 11.86 4.08
CA ARG A 42 12.24 13.23 4.63
C ARG A 42 11.78 14.23 3.58
#